data_AF-A0A9P5GJ82-F1
#
_entry.id   AF-A0A9P5GJ82-F1
#
_cell.length_a   1.000
_cell.length_b   1.000
_cell.length_c   1.000
_cell.angle_alpha   90.00
_cell.angle_beta   90.00
_cell.angle_gamma   90.00
#
_symmetry.space_group_name_H-M   'P 1'
#
loop_
_entity.id
_entity.type
_entity.pdbx_description
1 polymer ?
#
loop_
_entity_poly.entity_id
_entity_poly.type
_entity_poly.pdbx_seq_one_letter_code
_entity_poly.pdbx_strand_id
1 'polypeptide(L)'
;MSHSKQQGKTSDPVKSVGLTPSQTERLVMGYLCMEKNKVNWKKLGELCNVKPSSARTVFTEARRCLEKWEEQRIAAVAIKEAEEVEEVEEVEEAEEDEEDDKDSDEAVEAARGHDTEG
;
A
#
# COMPACT_ATOMS: atom_id res chain seq x y z
N MET A 1 23.33 -16.24 33.84
CA MET A 1 22.50 -16.28 32.62
C MET A 1 22.07 -14.85 32.32
N SER A 2 22.58 -14.28 31.22
CA SER A 2 22.34 -12.89 30.87
C SER A 2 21.03 -12.79 30.10
N HIS A 3 19.98 -12.26 30.72
CA HIS A 3 18.72 -11.99 30.04
C HIS A 3 18.86 -10.69 29.23
N SER A 4 19.08 -10.83 27.93
CA SER A 4 18.96 -9.75 26.96
C SER A 4 17.51 -9.28 26.93
N LYS A 5 17.26 -8.13 27.57
CA LYS A 5 15.96 -7.46 27.59
C LYS A 5 15.70 -6.93 26.19
N GLN A 6 14.94 -7.68 25.38
CA GLN A 6 14.42 -7.20 24.11
C GLN A 6 13.58 -5.96 24.39
N GLN A 7 14.11 -4.78 24.08
CA GLN A 7 13.34 -3.55 24.01
C GLN A 7 12.31 -3.75 22.89
N GLY A 8 11.07 -4.03 23.29
CA GLY A 8 9.91 -3.92 22.41
C GLY A 8 9.94 -2.52 21.81
N LYS A 9 10.16 -2.44 20.50
CA LYS A 9 10.07 -1.22 19.72
C LYS A 9 8.60 -0.79 19.76
N THR A 10 8.22 -0.02 20.77
CA THR A 10 6.93 0.64 20.80
C THR A 10 6.96 1.67 19.68
N SER A 11 6.42 1.29 18.51
CA SER A 11 6.21 2.22 17.41
C SER A 11 5.20 3.24 17.93
N ASP A 12 5.70 4.44 18.22
CA ASP A 12 4.86 5.54 18.65
C ASP A 12 3.89 5.84 17.50
N PRO A 13 2.56 5.71 17.70
CA PRO A 13 1.62 5.96 16.63
C PRO A 13 1.75 7.37 16.05
N VAL A 14 2.26 8.35 16.82
CA VAL A 14 2.55 9.70 16.33
C VAL A 14 3.72 9.70 15.34
N LYS A 15 4.67 8.76 15.44
CA LYS A 15 5.75 8.59 14.45
C LYS A 15 5.27 7.94 13.15
N SER A 16 4.13 7.27 13.15
CA SER A 16 3.63 6.55 11.97
C SER A 16 2.95 7.46 10.94
N VAL A 17 2.47 8.65 11.33
CA VAL A 17 1.63 9.51 10.47
C VAL A 17 2.45 10.45 9.57
N GLY A 18 3.78 10.42 9.62
CA GLY A 18 4.64 11.29 8.78
C GLY A 18 4.46 12.80 9.03
N LEU A 19 3.67 13.18 10.02
CA LEU A 19 3.42 14.54 10.44
C LEU A 19 4.28 14.90 11.65
N THR A 20 4.77 16.13 11.66
CA THR A 20 5.35 16.71 12.88
C THR A 20 4.26 16.97 13.92
N PRO A 21 4.58 16.94 15.22
CA PRO A 21 3.60 17.26 16.27
C PRO A 21 2.87 18.58 16.04
N SER A 22 3.58 19.62 15.56
CA SER A 22 2.98 20.92 15.25
C SER A 22 2.01 20.89 14.06
N GLN A 23 2.24 20.04 13.06
CA GLN A 23 1.28 19.86 11.96
C GLN A 23 0.02 19.16 12.44
N THR A 24 0.16 18.11 13.27
CA THR A 24 -0.95 17.42 13.91
C THR A 24 -1.79 18.38 14.77
N GLU A 25 -1.14 19.20 15.59
CA GLU A 25 -1.81 20.22 16.41
C GLU A 25 -2.63 21.20 15.56
N ARG A 26 -2.05 21.71 14.47
CA ARG A 26 -2.74 22.62 13.54
C ARG A 26 -3.96 21.98 12.88
N LEU A 27 -3.86 20.69 12.51
CA LEU A 27 -4.98 19.94 11.92
C LEU A 27 -6.12 19.76 12.94
N VAL A 28 -5.81 19.37 14.17
CA VAL A 28 -6.79 19.22 15.25
C VAL A 28 -7.47 20.56 15.55
N MET A 29 -6.70 21.64 15.69
CA MET A 29 -7.25 22.99 15.90
C MET A 29 -8.16 23.43 14.74
N GLY A 30 -7.75 23.15 13.49
CA GLY A 30 -8.57 23.44 12.32
C GLY A 30 -9.87 22.64 12.27
N TYR A 31 -9.85 21.38 12.70
CA TYR A 31 -11.04 20.54 12.82
C TYR A 31 -12.02 21.07 13.87
N LEU A 32 -11.53 21.48 15.05
CA LEU A 32 -12.35 22.13 16.08
C LEU A 32 -12.99 23.42 15.61
N CYS A 33 -12.37 24.09 14.64
CA CYS A 33 -12.87 25.32 14.03
C CYS A 33 -13.74 25.07 12.79
N MET A 34 -14.07 23.83 12.42
CA MET A 34 -14.96 23.55 11.31
C MET A 34 -16.43 23.74 11.67
N GLU A 35 -17.16 24.41 10.78
CA GLU A 35 -18.61 24.48 10.80
C GLU A 35 -19.13 23.85 9.51
N LYS A 36 -19.89 22.75 9.64
CA LYS A 36 -20.25 21.87 8.53
C LYS A 36 -18.97 21.33 7.87
N ASN A 37 -18.64 21.80 6.66
CA ASN A 37 -17.48 21.38 5.88
C ASN A 37 -16.52 22.54 5.59
N LYS A 38 -16.61 23.65 6.34
CA LYS A 38 -15.77 24.84 6.13
C LYS A 38 -15.05 25.21 7.43
N VAL A 39 -13.74 25.45 7.32
CA VAL A 39 -12.94 25.95 8.44
C VAL A 39 -13.28 27.43 8.68
N ASN A 40 -13.64 27.76 9.91
CA ASN A 40 -13.79 29.15 10.35
C ASN A 40 -12.41 29.76 10.62
N TRP A 41 -11.84 30.43 9.61
CA TRP A 41 -10.49 31.01 9.67
C TRP A 41 -10.33 32.08 10.75
N LYS A 42 -11.42 32.77 11.11
CA LYS A 42 -11.40 33.77 12.19
C LYS A 42 -11.18 33.07 13.53
N LYS A 43 -12.00 32.06 13.84
CA LYS A 43 -11.85 31.24 15.05
C LYS A 43 -10.49 30.55 15.13
N LEU A 44 -10.01 30.01 14.01
CA LEU A 44 -8.70 29.36 13.98
C LEU A 44 -7.54 30.34 14.22
N GLY A 45 -7.62 31.56 13.66
CA GLY A 45 -6.65 32.61 13.94
C GLY A 45 -6.63 33.01 15.42
N GLU A 46 -7.81 33.17 16.02
CA GLU A 46 -7.97 33.47 17.45
C GLU A 46 -7.40 32.35 18.34
N LEU A 47 -7.73 31.09 18.04
CA LEU A 47 -7.26 29.92 18.79
C LEU A 47 -5.74 29.76 18.73
N CYS A 48 -5.14 30.02 17.57
CA CYS A 48 -3.69 29.93 17.35
C CYS A 48 -2.94 31.22 17.70
N ASN A 49 -3.63 32.27 18.15
CA ASN A 49 -3.07 33.62 18.37
C ASN A 49 -2.29 34.18 17.17
N VAL A 50 -2.83 34.02 15.95
CA VAL A 50 -2.24 34.52 14.70
C VAL A 50 -3.30 35.19 13.81
N LYS A 51 -2.86 35.87 12.75
CA LYS A 51 -3.77 36.40 11.74
C LYS A 51 -4.52 35.24 11.04
N PRO A 52 -5.81 35.41 10.70
CA PRO A 52 -6.58 34.39 9.97
C PRO A 52 -5.91 33.91 8.67
N SER A 53 -5.21 34.80 7.96
CA SER A 53 -4.45 34.45 6.76
C SER A 53 -3.29 33.50 7.06
N SER A 54 -2.51 33.76 8.11
CA SER A 54 -1.43 32.87 8.56
C SER A 54 -1.98 31.52 9.00
N ALA A 55 -3.05 31.51 9.81
CA ALA A 55 -3.73 30.29 10.24
C ALA A 55 -4.17 29.44 9.04
N ARG A 56 -4.76 30.07 8.01
CA ARG A 56 -5.15 29.39 6.77
C ARG A 56 -3.96 28.76 6.06
N THR A 57 -2.85 29.48 5.92
CA THR A 57 -1.64 28.97 5.26
C THR A 57 -1.10 27.74 6.00
N VAL A 58 -0.86 27.86 7.31
CA VAL A 58 -0.25 26.76 8.09
C VAL A 58 -1.15 25.53 8.20
N PHE A 59 -2.48 25.72 8.26
CA PHE A 59 -3.44 24.62 8.22
C PHE A 59 -3.44 23.92 6.86
N THR A 60 -3.47 24.70 5.77
CA THR A 60 -3.47 24.14 4.41
C THR A 60 -2.19 23.37 4.11
N GLU A 61 -1.05 23.87 4.61
CA GLU A 61 0.23 23.18 4.51
C GLU A 61 0.22 21.85 5.28
N ALA A 62 -0.22 21.85 6.53
CA ALA A 62 -0.34 20.62 7.32
C ALA A 62 -1.29 19.60 6.67
N ARG A 63 -2.40 20.07 6.09
CA ARG A 63 -3.35 19.22 5.36
C ARG A 63 -2.71 18.59 4.12
N ARG A 64 -1.98 19.37 3.32
CA ARG A 64 -1.24 18.86 2.15
C ARG A 64 -0.17 17.84 2.54
N CYS A 65 0.49 18.02 3.68
CA CYS A 65 1.45 17.04 4.18
C CYS A 65 0.75 15.71 4.52
N LEU A 66 -0.44 15.76 5.13
CA LEU A 66 -1.22 14.56 5.41
C LEU A 66 -1.70 13.88 4.12
N GLU A 67 -2.20 14.65 3.15
CA GLU A 67 -2.62 14.14 1.83
C GLU A 67 -1.45 13.40 1.14
N LYS A 68 -0.26 14.01 1.08
CA LYS A 68 0.93 13.38 0.50
C LYS A 68 1.39 12.14 1.25
N TRP A 69 1.33 12.16 2.58
CA TRP A 69 1.69 10.99 3.37
C TRP A 69 0.75 9.81 3.08
N GLU A 70 -0.56 10.08 2.92
CA GLU A 70 -1.54 9.06 2.53
C GLU A 70 -1.25 8.50 1.13
N GLU A 71 -0.98 9.38 0.16
CA GLU A 71 -0.59 8.97 -1.21
C GLU A 71 0.64 8.07 -1.20
N GLN A 72 1.67 8.43 -0.44
CA GLN A 72 2.89 7.62 -0.28
C GLN A 72 2.62 6.29 0.40
N ARG A 73 1.75 6.27 1.40
CA ARG A 73 1.36 5.05 2.10
C ARG A 73 0.63 4.08 1.16
N ILE A 74 -0.29 4.59 0.35
CA ILE A 74 -1.01 3.79 -0.65
C ILE A 74 -0.03 3.24 -1.70
N ALA A 75 0.86 4.09 -2.22
CA ALA A 75 1.87 3.67 -3.19
C ALA A 75 2.82 2.58 -2.63
N ALA A 76 3.23 2.71 -1.36
CA ALA A 76 4.07 1.72 -0.70
C ALA A 76 3.37 0.37 -0.47
N VAL A 77 2.04 0.37 -0.27
CA VAL A 77 1.26 -0.88 -0.19
C VAL A 77 1.20 -1.55 -1.57
N ALA A 78 0.90 -0.79 -2.63
CA ALA A 78 0.82 -1.32 -3.99
C ALA A 78 2.14 -1.93 -4.48
N ILE A 79 3.29 -1.38 -4.09
CA ILE A 79 4.61 -1.96 -4.42
C ILE A 79 4.81 -3.31 -3.72
N LYS A 80 4.43 -3.42 -2.44
CA LYS A 80 4.53 -4.70 -1.71
C LYS A 80 3.63 -5.78 -2.28
N GLU A 81 2.41 -5.41 -2.68
CA GLU A 81 1.50 -6.34 -3.36
C GLU A 81 2.04 -6.77 -4.72
N ALA A 82 2.80 -5.92 -5.42
CA ALA A 82 3.47 -6.29 -6.67
C ALA A 82 4.68 -7.22 -6.44
N GLU A 83 5.51 -6.97 -5.42
CA GLU A 83 6.64 -7.84 -5.06
C GLU A 83 6.17 -9.23 -4.54
N GLU A 84 5.07 -9.31 -3.78
CA GLU A 84 4.48 -10.59 -3.37
C GLU A 84 3.87 -11.40 -4.53
N VAL A 85 3.52 -10.76 -5.65
CA VAL A 85 3.04 -11.48 -6.85
C VAL A 85 4.22 -12.00 -7.67
N GLU A 86 5.36 -11.30 -7.70
CA GLU A 86 6.56 -11.72 -8.45
C GLU A 86 7.30 -12.88 -7.74
N GLU A 87 7.34 -12.93 -6.39
CA GLU A 87 7.94 -14.07 -5.66
C GLU A 87 7.11 -15.37 -5.74
N VAL A 88 5.82 -15.31 -6.10
CA VAL A 88 4.98 -16.50 -6.29
C VAL A 88 5.13 -17.09 -7.71
N GLU A 89 5.54 -16.28 -8.69
CA GLU A 89 5.73 -16.74 -10.08
C GLU A 89 7.10 -17.41 -10.31
N GLU A 90 8.11 -17.15 -9.47
CA GLU A 90 9.45 -17.79 -9.57
C GLU A 90 9.56 -19.19 -8.91
N VAL A 91 8.49 -19.75 -8.33
CA VAL A 91 8.52 -21.07 -7.67
C VAL A 91 7.99 -22.23 -8.55
N GLU A 92 7.49 -21.97 -9.77
CA GLU A 92 6.88 -23.02 -10.61
C GLU A 92 7.70 -23.52 -11.82
N GLU A 93 8.95 -23.08 -12.01
CA GLU A 93 9.75 -23.51 -13.19
C GLU A 93 11.21 -23.85 -12.79
N ALA A 94 11.40 -24.90 -11.99
CA ALA A 94 12.69 -25.59 -11.91
C ALA A 94 12.53 -27.08 -11.59
N GLU A 95 13.10 -27.89 -12.48
CA GLU A 95 13.13 -29.37 -12.55
C GLU A 95 11.85 -29.96 -13.17
N GLU A 96 11.89 -30.53 -14.38
CA GLU A 96 12.68 -31.71 -14.75
C GLU A 96 13.32 -31.60 -16.16
N ASP A 97 14.64 -31.78 -16.20
CA ASP A 97 15.47 -32.03 -17.39
C ASP A 97 15.59 -33.55 -17.62
N GLU A 98 15.86 -33.90 -18.88
CA GLU A 98 15.60 -35.14 -19.63
C GLU A 98 16.11 -36.49 -19.07
N GLU A 99 15.40 -37.59 -19.37
CA GLU A 99 16.06 -38.86 -19.76
C GLU A 99 15.33 -39.62 -20.90
N ASP A 100 16.11 -39.87 -21.93
CA ASP A 100 16.01 -40.76 -23.10
C ASP A 100 15.86 -42.25 -22.71
N ASP A 101 14.96 -43.02 -23.36
CA ASP A 101 15.26 -44.37 -23.91
C ASP A 101 14.03 -45.07 -24.58
N LYS A 102 14.25 -45.52 -25.83
CA LYS A 102 13.74 -46.73 -26.51
C LYS A 102 12.29 -46.90 -27.00
N ASP A 103 12.16 -46.73 -28.33
CA ASP A 103 11.78 -47.74 -29.34
C ASP A 103 10.89 -48.94 -28.88
N SER A 104 9.66 -48.97 -29.37
CA SER A 104 8.95 -50.24 -29.65
C SER A 104 7.93 -50.03 -30.78
N ASP A 105 8.36 -50.43 -31.97
CA ASP A 105 7.58 -50.77 -33.16
C ASP A 105 6.37 -51.69 -32.83
N GLU A 106 5.16 -51.35 -33.27
CA GLU A 106 4.24 -52.32 -33.90
C GLU A 106 3.18 -51.60 -34.74
N ALA A 107 3.25 -51.84 -36.05
CA ALA A 107 2.31 -51.39 -37.06
C ALA A 107 1.07 -52.30 -37.13
N VAL A 108 -0.15 -51.74 -37.25
CA VAL A 108 -1.24 -52.36 -38.03
C VAL A 108 -2.17 -51.31 -38.66
N GLU A 109 -2.21 -51.34 -39.98
CA GLU A 109 -3.17 -50.74 -40.90
C GLU A 109 -4.62 -51.19 -40.66
N ALA A 110 -5.60 -50.28 -40.78
CA ALA A 110 -6.89 -50.59 -41.41
C ALA A 110 -7.69 -49.33 -41.78
N ALA A 111 -7.84 -49.10 -43.08
CA ALA A 111 -8.78 -48.16 -43.68
C ALA A 111 -10.20 -48.77 -43.81
N ARG A 112 -11.24 -47.96 -43.51
CA ARG A 112 -12.63 -47.96 -44.06
C ARG A 112 -13.45 -46.98 -43.20
N GLY A 113 -14.22 -46.02 -43.68
CA GLY A 113 -14.90 -45.86 -44.96
C GLY A 113 -16.41 -45.71 -44.71
N HIS A 114 -16.94 -44.52 -45.00
CA HIS A 114 -18.32 -44.20 -45.46
C HIS A 114 -19.51 -44.16 -44.48
N ASP A 115 -20.19 -43.00 -44.52
CA ASP A 115 -21.65 -42.73 -44.46
C ASP A 115 -22.43 -42.95 -43.15
N THR A 116 -23.47 -42.18 -42.79
CA THR A 116 -24.35 -41.25 -43.53
C THR A 116 -25.15 -40.39 -42.54
N GLU A 117 -25.70 -39.28 -43.05
CA GLU A 117 -26.67 -38.37 -42.44
C GLU A 117 -27.92 -39.05 -41.84
N GLY A 118 -28.51 -38.38 -40.84
CA GLY A 118 -29.85 -38.63 -40.29
C GLY A 118 -30.35 -37.41 -39.53
#